data_AF-L8GTA3-F1
#
_entry.id   AF-L8GTA3-F1
#
_cell.length_a   1.000
_cell.length_b   1.000
_cell.length_c   1.000
_cell.angle_alpha   90.00
_cell.angle_beta   90.00
_cell.angle_gamma   90.00
#
_symmetry.space_group_name_H-M   'P 1'
#
loop_
_entity.id
_entity.type
_entity.pdbx_description
1 polymer ?
#
loop_
_entity_poly.entity_id
_entity_poly.type
_entity_poly.pdbx_seq_one_letter_code
_entity_poly.pdbx_strand_id
1 'polypeptide(L)'
;MRAAFSAITRPTPISQIVSTYSFNERLFYASLDEIKNEPRFAGVIDRGTYVPHIYSYTRKKWIESFLSQNGFIEYNKLSKINIPEPRKYLLVNFPEGLPLETCFVASSVIQQVDASVSDALANNAWLDPLVEFQLSAKDAMVLLKSCPSFIAASQEKKESPVILDDHYLVSRGLLERCVASLKDKVTTETPKKAPLIIQALGKHIPASKPAAADEEGGKGGKGGKAAASGGGGKGGRGGNQKGKRRGKGRDDDEDEEEEEEKVVERPSARGRNAAAAAASAKSRAAGGVQQEVLTEAEVRACLKQWYEEAEADFLDVIYQQIRPIVRELNKAAVESIQQNASSGKKKDHKALEQQFSVLYQNIQLFLRSAEEVTDSAVSEALRRHLLATLCTEATNLLVYMMALHHGVSMEAEKITTANERKEVIAQLPLTAATPLAALGDSLRGSGVEEFLKQLESLSEEAQLHLKPLDKKKQRLLTHTHKLDFLEQLKEVTEPPLAFHLAAVVLYAQVFNLALHIPGRSVPALLAQMADHLPADLVEELTQLSELLKKGEPIEAERVEGLKAKVVEFASVKKEREK
;
A
#
# COMPACT_ATOMS: atom_id res chain seq x y z
N MET A 1 84.18 -33.76 24.92
CA MET A 1 83.13 -33.87 23.88
C MET A 1 81.77 -34.32 24.42
N ARG A 2 81.63 -35.52 25.00
CA ARG A 2 80.34 -36.02 25.56
C ARG A 2 79.66 -35.05 26.55
N ALA A 3 80.41 -34.55 27.54
CA ALA A 3 79.91 -33.57 28.49
C ALA A 3 79.45 -32.25 27.85
N ALA A 4 80.07 -31.83 26.74
CA ALA A 4 79.66 -30.63 26.00
C ALA A 4 78.29 -30.84 25.33
N PHE A 5 78.07 -31.97 24.68
CA PHE A 5 76.76 -32.31 24.08
C PHE A 5 75.65 -32.49 25.11
N SER A 6 75.96 -33.00 26.31
CA SER A 6 74.99 -33.11 27.41
C SER A 6 74.64 -31.75 28.04
N ALA A 7 75.53 -30.75 27.99
CA ALA A 7 75.29 -29.42 28.55
C ALA A 7 74.49 -28.50 27.61
N ILE A 8 74.51 -28.77 26.31
CA ILE A 8 73.79 -27.98 25.31
C ILE A 8 72.29 -28.32 25.35
N THR A 9 71.46 -27.31 25.60
CA THR A 9 69.99 -27.45 25.72
C THR A 9 69.22 -26.76 24.58
N ARG A 10 69.92 -26.14 23.63
CA ARG A 10 69.35 -25.45 22.46
C ARG A 10 70.04 -25.91 21.18
N PRO A 11 69.37 -25.85 20.01
CA PRO A 11 70.01 -26.13 18.73
C PRO A 11 71.26 -25.28 18.56
N THR A 12 72.40 -25.93 18.38
CA THR A 12 73.70 -25.25 18.29
C THR A 12 74.48 -25.78 17.08
N PRO A 13 74.91 -24.91 16.14
CA PRO A 13 75.74 -25.32 15.01
C PRO A 13 76.99 -26.06 15.48
N ILE A 14 77.35 -27.15 14.79
CA ILE A 14 78.53 -27.95 15.15
C ILE A 14 79.80 -27.07 15.13
N SER A 15 79.92 -26.17 14.15
CA SER A 15 81.02 -25.20 14.06
C SER A 15 81.15 -24.32 15.30
N GLN A 16 80.02 -23.88 15.89
CA GLN A 16 79.99 -23.08 17.11
C GLN A 16 80.43 -23.90 18.34
N ILE A 17 80.08 -25.19 18.39
CA ILE A 17 80.53 -26.08 19.47
C ILE A 17 82.05 -26.27 19.39
N VAL A 18 82.58 -26.50 18.18
CA VAL A 18 84.02 -26.67 17.96
C VAL A 18 84.81 -25.44 18.39
N SER A 19 84.35 -24.24 18.02
CA SER A 19 85.01 -22.99 18.39
C SER A 19 84.88 -22.65 19.88
N THR A 20 83.70 -22.86 20.48
CA THR A 20 83.45 -22.50 21.89
C THR A 20 84.28 -23.35 22.86
N TYR A 21 84.49 -24.63 22.53
CA TYR A 21 85.25 -25.56 23.36
C TYR A 21 86.69 -25.79 22.86
N SER A 22 87.14 -25.02 21.85
CA SER A 22 88.48 -25.10 21.25
C SER A 22 88.89 -26.52 20.85
N PHE A 23 87.98 -27.29 20.26
CA PHE A 23 88.30 -28.64 19.80
C PHE A 23 89.14 -28.62 18.52
N ASN A 24 90.06 -29.57 18.37
CA ASN A 24 90.75 -29.78 17.10
C ASN A 24 89.75 -30.32 16.05
N GLU A 25 89.55 -29.59 14.95
CA GLU A 25 88.51 -29.89 13.94
C GLU A 25 88.59 -31.33 13.40
N ARG A 26 89.78 -31.78 13.00
CA ARG A 26 89.96 -33.11 12.38
C ARG A 26 89.64 -34.24 13.36
N LEU A 27 90.10 -34.13 14.60
CA LEU A 27 89.83 -35.11 15.65
C LEU A 27 88.36 -35.05 16.10
N PHE A 28 87.76 -33.86 16.12
CA PHE A 28 86.37 -33.67 16.51
C PHE A 28 85.42 -34.41 15.57
N TYR A 29 85.54 -34.22 14.25
CA TYR A 29 84.62 -34.89 13.30
C TYR A 29 84.78 -36.42 13.33
N ALA A 30 86.01 -36.93 13.47
CA ALA A 30 86.26 -38.37 13.63
C ALA A 30 85.58 -38.94 14.89
N SER A 31 85.73 -38.27 16.04
CA SER A 31 85.07 -38.71 17.29
C SER A 31 83.56 -38.47 17.30
N LEU A 32 83.05 -37.51 16.53
CA LEU A 32 81.61 -37.24 16.41
C LEU A 32 80.90 -38.41 15.73
N ASP A 33 81.52 -38.97 14.69
CA ASP A 33 81.00 -40.11 13.95
C ASP A 33 80.91 -41.39 14.80
N GLU A 34 81.80 -41.53 15.78
CA GLU A 34 81.74 -42.62 16.77
C GLU A 34 80.62 -42.37 17.80
N ILE A 35 80.57 -41.16 18.38
CA ILE A 35 79.68 -40.85 19.50
C ILE A 35 78.21 -40.73 19.06
N LYS A 36 77.92 -40.29 17.82
CA LYS A 36 76.53 -40.13 17.34
C LYS A 36 75.71 -41.44 17.36
N ASN A 37 76.39 -42.59 17.33
CA ASN A 37 75.77 -43.91 17.35
C ASN A 37 75.67 -44.51 18.77
N GLU A 38 76.20 -43.83 19.79
CA GLU A 38 76.11 -44.28 21.17
C GLU A 38 74.76 -43.94 21.79
N PRO A 39 74.18 -44.81 22.64
CA PRO A 39 72.91 -44.54 23.32
C PRO A 39 72.97 -43.36 24.31
N ARG A 40 74.18 -42.91 24.68
CA ARG A 40 74.40 -41.73 25.53
C ARG A 40 74.37 -40.41 24.76
N PHE A 41 74.34 -40.43 23.42
CA PHE A 41 74.22 -39.21 22.62
C PHE A 41 72.77 -38.72 22.66
N ALA A 42 72.51 -37.76 23.54
CA ALA A 42 71.15 -37.28 23.84
C ALA A 42 70.67 -36.21 22.83
N GLY A 43 70.79 -36.47 21.53
CA GLY A 43 70.33 -35.56 20.48
C GLY A 43 70.51 -36.10 19.07
N VAL A 44 70.18 -35.27 18.08
CA VAL A 44 70.32 -35.59 16.65
C VAL A 44 71.09 -34.48 15.96
N ILE A 45 71.93 -34.82 14.99
CA ILE A 45 72.60 -33.84 14.13
C ILE A 45 71.76 -33.70 12.87
N ASP A 46 71.17 -32.52 12.67
CA ASP A 46 70.40 -32.19 11.48
C ASP A 46 71.07 -31.03 10.75
N ARG A 47 71.41 -31.23 9.48
CA ARG A 47 72.07 -30.24 8.59
C ARG A 47 73.23 -29.47 9.26
N GLY A 48 74.08 -30.17 10.00
CA GLY A 48 75.25 -29.58 10.68
C GLY A 48 74.93 -28.82 11.97
N THR A 49 73.73 -28.96 12.52
CA THR A 49 73.31 -28.42 13.83
C THR A 49 73.00 -29.56 14.79
N TYR A 50 73.56 -29.52 16.00
CA TYR A 50 73.18 -30.45 17.06
C TYR A 50 71.87 -30.00 17.71
N VAL A 51 70.87 -30.89 17.70
CA VAL A 51 69.54 -30.69 18.30
C VAL A 51 69.40 -31.63 19.51
N PRO A 52 69.48 -31.11 20.75
CA PRO A 52 69.33 -31.93 21.95
C PRO A 52 67.94 -32.57 22.07
N HIS A 53 67.84 -33.82 22.56
CA HIS A 53 66.54 -34.47 22.81
C HIS A 53 65.70 -33.70 23.84
N ILE A 54 66.33 -33.13 24.88
CA ILE A 54 65.63 -32.30 25.87
C ILE A 54 64.95 -31.08 25.25
N TYR A 55 65.54 -30.50 24.19
CA TYR A 55 64.95 -29.38 23.45
C TYR A 55 63.68 -29.81 22.70
N SER A 56 63.72 -30.94 21.99
CA SER A 56 62.55 -31.48 21.29
C SER A 56 61.46 -31.94 22.25
N TYR A 57 61.83 -32.61 23.35
CA TYR A 57 60.89 -33.04 24.39
C TYR A 57 60.20 -31.86 25.08
N THR A 58 60.96 -30.83 25.47
CA THR A 58 60.39 -29.65 26.15
C THR A 58 59.43 -28.89 25.23
N ARG A 59 59.75 -28.75 23.94
CA ARG A 59 58.84 -28.14 22.96
C ARG A 59 57.57 -28.95 22.79
N LYS A 60 57.68 -30.27 22.60
CA LYS A 60 56.50 -31.15 22.48
C LYS A 60 55.61 -31.05 23.71
N LYS A 61 56.18 -31.15 24.91
CA LYS A 61 55.44 -31.04 26.17
C LYS A 61 54.81 -29.65 26.35
N TRP A 62 55.48 -28.58 25.92
CA TRP A 62 54.91 -27.24 25.92
C TRP A 62 53.71 -27.14 24.98
N ILE A 63 53.80 -27.69 23.76
CA ILE A 63 52.68 -27.70 22.79
C ILE A 63 51.50 -28.49 23.37
N GLU A 64 51.73 -29.68 23.92
CA GLU A 64 50.69 -30.50 24.58
C GLU A 64 50.02 -29.74 25.72
N SER A 65 50.82 -29.15 26.62
CA SER A 65 50.31 -28.36 27.74
C SER A 65 49.54 -27.14 27.25
N PHE A 66 50.05 -26.42 26.26
CA PHE A 66 49.43 -25.21 25.72
C PHE A 66 48.08 -25.54 25.06
N LEU A 67 48.04 -26.60 24.26
CA LEU A 67 46.83 -27.03 23.57
C LEU A 67 45.78 -27.58 24.56
N SER A 68 46.20 -28.32 25.59
CA SER A 68 45.28 -28.81 26.63
C SER A 68 44.68 -27.69 27.49
N GLN A 69 45.43 -26.61 27.72
CA GLN A 69 44.97 -25.49 28.54
C GLN A 69 44.13 -24.49 27.76
N ASN A 70 44.53 -24.16 26.53
CA ASN A 70 43.87 -23.10 25.74
C ASN A 70 42.90 -23.64 24.70
N GLY A 71 42.95 -24.94 24.38
CA GLY A 71 42.08 -25.56 23.39
C GLY A 71 42.45 -25.26 21.93
N PHE A 72 43.31 -24.28 21.64
CA PHE A 72 43.81 -23.98 20.30
C PHE A 72 45.25 -23.46 20.32
N ILE A 73 45.91 -23.44 19.15
CA ILE A 73 47.25 -22.86 18.97
C ILE A 73 47.43 -22.26 17.56
N GLU A 74 47.91 -21.03 17.48
CA GLU A 74 48.17 -20.33 16.22
C GLU A 74 49.47 -20.82 15.58
N TYR A 75 49.49 -20.96 14.25
CA TYR A 75 50.69 -21.44 13.55
C TYR A 75 51.88 -20.50 13.74
N ASN A 76 51.64 -19.20 13.90
CA ASN A 76 52.68 -18.21 14.20
C ASN A 76 53.43 -18.49 15.51
N LYS A 77 52.77 -19.03 16.55
CA LYS A 77 53.43 -19.41 17.82
C LYS A 77 54.39 -20.58 17.61
N LEU A 78 54.01 -21.55 16.77
CA LEU A 78 54.82 -22.72 16.44
C LEU A 78 56.03 -22.37 15.56
N SER A 79 55.85 -21.48 14.58
CA SER A 79 56.96 -20.97 13.77
C SER A 79 58.02 -20.27 14.63
N LYS A 80 57.62 -19.51 15.66
CA LYS A 80 58.53 -18.81 16.59
C LYS A 80 59.37 -19.77 17.45
N ILE A 81 58.91 -20.99 17.70
CA ILE A 81 59.66 -22.02 18.44
C ILE A 81 60.38 -23.03 17.52
N ASN A 82 60.58 -22.65 16.25
CA ASN A 82 61.28 -23.42 15.22
C ASN A 82 60.67 -24.81 14.96
N ILE A 83 59.34 -24.88 14.86
CA ILE A 83 58.63 -26.06 14.34
C ILE A 83 58.44 -25.86 12.83
N PRO A 84 59.09 -26.69 11.98
CA PRO A 84 58.85 -26.66 10.55
C PRO A 84 57.47 -27.24 10.22
N GLU A 85 56.83 -26.69 9.18
CA GLU A 85 55.49 -27.10 8.72
C GLU A 85 54.46 -27.24 9.87
N PRO A 86 54.17 -26.16 10.65
CA PRO A 86 53.34 -26.24 11.86
C PRO A 86 52.02 -27.00 11.71
N ARG A 87 51.31 -26.78 10.60
CA ARG A 87 50.04 -27.44 10.29
C ARG A 87 50.17 -28.96 10.19
N LYS A 88 51.17 -29.43 9.45
CA LYS A 88 51.42 -30.86 9.26
C LYS A 88 51.94 -31.50 10.55
N TYR A 89 52.81 -30.80 11.27
CA TYR A 89 53.31 -31.24 12.58
C TYR A 89 52.16 -31.51 13.55
N LEU A 90 51.22 -30.58 13.67
CA LEU A 90 50.08 -30.74 14.57
C LEU A 90 49.15 -31.87 14.15
N LEU A 91 48.84 -32.00 12.85
CA LEU A 91 47.96 -33.06 12.36
C LEU A 91 48.53 -34.46 12.61
N VAL A 92 49.84 -34.63 12.52
CA VAL A 92 50.51 -35.92 12.80
C VAL A 92 50.50 -36.25 14.30
N ASN A 93 50.67 -35.26 15.17
CA ASN A 93 50.76 -35.47 16.62
C ASN A 93 49.39 -35.43 17.33
N PHE A 94 48.39 -34.77 16.74
CA PHE A 94 47.04 -34.58 17.28
C PHE A 94 46.00 -34.83 16.17
N PRO A 95 45.80 -36.09 15.74
CA PRO A 95 44.97 -36.40 14.58
C PRO A 95 43.48 -36.07 14.77
N GLU A 96 43.00 -35.95 16.02
CA GLU A 96 41.61 -35.63 16.34
C GLU A 96 41.31 -34.12 16.33
N GLY A 97 42.33 -33.26 16.23
CA GLY A 97 42.12 -31.82 16.15
C GLY A 97 41.88 -31.33 14.72
N LEU A 98 41.37 -30.10 14.61
CA LEU A 98 40.98 -29.50 13.34
C LEU A 98 42.00 -28.43 12.92
N PRO A 99 42.70 -28.62 11.79
CA PRO A 99 43.59 -27.59 11.24
C PRO A 99 42.79 -26.52 10.49
N LEU A 100 42.73 -25.32 11.04
CA LEU A 100 42.12 -24.13 10.42
C LEU A 100 43.16 -23.35 9.59
N GLU A 101 42.81 -22.15 9.11
CA GLU A 101 43.68 -21.33 8.25
C GLU A 101 44.81 -20.69 9.06
N THR A 102 44.50 -20.08 10.21
CA THR A 102 45.50 -19.38 11.03
C THR A 102 45.96 -20.15 12.26
N CYS A 103 45.18 -21.14 12.69
CA CYS A 103 45.40 -21.89 13.92
C CYS A 103 44.95 -23.35 13.82
N PHE A 104 45.20 -24.11 14.88
CA PHE A 104 44.77 -25.48 15.06
C PHE A 104 43.96 -25.60 16.34
N VAL A 105 42.82 -26.27 16.25
CA VAL A 105 41.84 -26.41 17.34
C VAL A 105 41.82 -27.85 17.84
N ALA A 106 41.86 -28.04 19.16
CA ALA A 106 41.81 -29.35 19.80
C ALA A 106 40.41 -29.98 19.70
N SER A 107 40.35 -31.31 19.75
CA SER A 107 39.07 -32.04 19.72
C SER A 107 38.10 -31.63 20.83
N SER A 108 38.60 -31.22 22.00
CA SER A 108 37.76 -30.77 23.12
C SER A 108 36.96 -29.51 22.78
N VAL A 109 37.57 -28.57 22.04
CA VAL A 109 36.89 -27.35 21.58
C VAL A 109 35.87 -27.67 20.51
N ILE A 110 36.19 -28.61 19.60
CA ILE A 110 35.22 -29.07 18.58
C ILE A 110 33.98 -29.64 19.26
N GLN A 111 34.16 -30.50 20.27
CA GLN A 111 33.05 -31.10 21.03
C GLN A 111 32.25 -30.05 21.80
N GLN A 112 32.92 -29.07 22.41
CA GLN A 112 32.25 -27.98 23.11
C GLN A 112 31.41 -27.12 22.16
N VAL A 113 31.98 -26.70 21.03
CA VAL A 113 31.27 -25.91 20.03
C VAL A 113 30.13 -26.73 19.42
N ASP A 114 30.32 -28.02 19.16
CA ASP A 114 29.26 -28.90 18.65
C ASP A 114 28.08 -29.02 19.63
N ALA A 115 28.36 -29.09 20.93
CA ALA A 115 27.31 -29.07 21.95
C ALA A 115 26.53 -27.74 21.94
N SER A 116 27.22 -26.60 21.85
CA SER A 116 26.59 -25.28 21.73
C SER A 116 25.80 -25.12 20.43
N VAL A 117 26.30 -25.68 19.31
CA VAL A 117 25.59 -25.75 18.03
C VAL A 117 24.30 -26.55 18.20
N SER A 118 24.37 -27.75 18.78
CA SER A 118 23.20 -28.60 18.99
C SER A 118 22.14 -27.91 19.85
N ASP A 119 22.54 -27.23 20.93
CA ASP A 119 21.63 -26.51 21.80
C ASP A 119 20.98 -25.31 21.10
N ALA A 120 21.76 -24.51 20.37
CA ALA A 120 21.24 -23.37 19.62
C ALA A 120 20.23 -23.80 18.55
N LEU A 121 20.46 -24.92 17.88
CA LEU A 121 19.53 -25.47 16.90
C LEU A 121 18.22 -25.96 17.56
N ALA A 122 18.33 -26.70 18.67
CA ALA A 122 17.16 -27.22 19.39
C ALA A 122 16.26 -26.10 19.93
N ASN A 123 16.85 -24.98 20.37
CA ASN A 123 16.12 -23.85 20.97
C ASN A 123 15.73 -22.76 19.96
N ASN A 124 15.98 -22.98 18.66
CA ASN A 124 15.80 -21.99 17.60
C ASN A 124 16.54 -20.66 17.89
N ALA A 125 17.76 -20.75 18.41
CA ALA A 125 18.58 -19.62 18.81
C ALA A 125 19.68 -19.29 17.77
N TRP A 126 20.64 -18.46 18.19
CA TRP A 126 21.87 -18.16 17.47
C TRP A 126 23.07 -18.49 18.35
N LEU A 127 24.25 -18.64 17.74
CA LEU A 127 25.52 -18.85 18.41
C LEU A 127 26.60 -17.99 17.76
N ASP A 128 27.39 -17.32 18.59
CA ASP A 128 28.62 -16.65 18.19
C ASP A 128 29.85 -17.36 18.81
N PRO A 129 30.62 -18.12 18.03
CA PRO A 129 31.82 -18.79 18.53
C PRO A 129 32.98 -17.83 18.83
N LEU A 130 32.94 -16.57 18.36
CA LEU A 130 34.01 -15.59 18.60
C LEU A 130 34.02 -15.06 20.04
N VAL A 131 32.86 -15.08 20.70
CA VAL A 131 32.73 -14.67 22.11
C VAL A 131 33.51 -15.63 23.02
N GLU A 132 33.46 -16.93 22.73
CA GLU A 132 34.14 -17.96 23.51
C GLU A 132 35.59 -18.18 23.07
N PHE A 133 35.85 -18.09 21.76
CA PHE A 133 37.16 -18.41 21.17
C PHE A 133 37.64 -17.23 20.34
N GLN A 134 38.82 -16.68 20.67
CA GLN A 134 39.46 -15.56 19.94
C GLN A 134 39.99 -15.98 18.55
N LEU A 135 39.11 -16.55 17.73
CA LEU A 135 39.38 -17.00 16.37
C LEU A 135 39.14 -15.86 15.39
N SER A 136 39.64 -16.02 14.16
CA SER A 136 39.20 -15.18 13.06
C SER A 136 37.80 -15.63 12.60
N ALA A 137 37.00 -14.72 12.03
CA ALA A 137 35.67 -15.06 11.51
C ALA A 137 35.73 -16.22 10.48
N LYS A 138 36.76 -16.25 9.63
CA LYS A 138 36.97 -17.36 8.67
C LYS A 138 37.25 -18.69 9.35
N ASP A 139 38.09 -18.69 10.39
CA ASP A 139 38.40 -19.89 11.16
C ASP A 139 37.16 -20.39 11.92
N ALA A 140 36.38 -19.47 12.49
CA ALA A 140 35.10 -19.77 13.12
C ALA A 140 34.10 -20.42 12.14
N MET A 141 34.00 -19.90 10.91
CA MET A 141 33.17 -20.51 9.86
C MET A 141 33.53 -21.98 9.63
N VAL A 142 34.83 -22.26 9.49
CA VAL A 142 35.33 -23.61 9.20
C VAL A 142 35.10 -24.52 10.40
N LEU A 143 35.28 -24.02 11.63
CA LEU A 143 34.97 -24.76 12.85
C LEU A 143 33.49 -25.14 12.92
N LEU A 144 32.58 -24.19 12.73
CA LEU A 144 31.13 -24.43 12.73
C LEU A 144 30.74 -25.47 11.66
N LYS A 145 31.26 -25.33 10.43
CA LYS A 145 30.99 -26.27 9.33
C LYS A 145 31.50 -27.70 9.58
N SER A 146 32.48 -27.85 10.47
CA SER A 146 33.08 -29.14 10.83
C SER A 146 32.37 -29.83 12.00
N CYS A 147 31.44 -29.14 12.67
CA CYS A 147 30.69 -29.68 13.80
C CYS A 147 29.66 -30.73 13.33
N PRO A 148 29.65 -31.95 13.89
CA PRO A 148 28.69 -33.01 13.53
C PRO A 148 27.22 -32.58 13.54
N SER A 149 26.80 -31.81 14.54
CA SER A 149 25.43 -31.30 14.71
C SER A 149 25.05 -30.33 13.59
N PHE A 150 25.98 -29.47 13.16
CA PHE A 150 25.78 -28.59 12.01
C PHE A 150 25.65 -29.39 10.71
N ILE A 151 26.51 -30.40 10.51
CA ILE A 151 26.50 -31.25 9.31
C ILE A 151 25.18 -32.02 9.22
N ALA A 152 24.73 -32.61 10.33
CA ALA A 152 23.46 -33.33 10.40
C ALA A 152 22.28 -32.42 10.04
N ALA A 153 22.18 -31.26 10.68
CA ALA A 153 21.11 -30.30 10.42
C ALA A 153 21.16 -29.73 8.98
N SER A 154 22.36 -29.56 8.40
CA SER A 154 22.52 -29.06 7.03
C SER A 154 22.05 -30.05 5.95
N GLN A 155 21.98 -31.36 6.27
CA GLN A 155 21.43 -32.36 5.34
C GLN A 155 19.90 -32.28 5.26
N GLU A 156 19.26 -31.74 6.29
CA GLU A 156 17.82 -31.53 6.33
C GLU A 156 17.42 -30.26 5.55
N LYS A 157 16.95 -30.44 4.32
CA LYS A 157 16.59 -29.33 3.41
C LYS A 157 15.59 -28.31 3.96
N LYS A 158 14.81 -28.65 4.99
CA LYS A 158 13.79 -27.76 5.58
C LYS A 158 14.30 -26.95 6.76
N GLU A 159 15.22 -27.48 7.55
CA GLU A 159 15.66 -26.88 8.83
C GLU A 159 17.14 -26.49 8.83
N SER A 160 17.77 -26.48 7.65
CA SER A 160 19.20 -26.19 7.49
C SER A 160 19.57 -24.84 8.13
N PRO A 161 20.48 -24.82 9.12
CA PRO A 161 20.94 -23.59 9.71
C PRO A 161 21.79 -22.79 8.73
N VAL A 162 21.93 -21.49 9.02
CA VAL A 162 22.66 -20.55 8.17
C VAL A 162 23.81 -19.96 8.97
N ILE A 163 24.97 -19.82 8.34
CA ILE A 163 26.09 -19.06 8.89
C ILE A 163 26.05 -17.67 8.24
N LEU A 164 25.95 -16.62 9.05
CA LEU A 164 25.91 -15.23 8.63
C LEU A 164 27.18 -14.50 9.07
N ASP A 165 27.62 -13.54 8.25
CA ASP A 165 28.85 -12.75 8.47
C ASP A 165 30.08 -13.60 8.82
N ASP A 166 30.16 -14.80 8.24
CA ASP A 166 31.20 -15.80 8.43
C ASP A 166 31.29 -16.45 9.81
N HIS A 167 30.59 -16.00 10.85
CA HIS A 167 30.75 -16.56 12.21
C HIS A 167 29.45 -16.77 12.99
N TYR A 168 28.37 -16.03 12.69
CA TYR A 168 27.10 -16.22 13.39
C TYR A 168 26.38 -17.46 12.87
N LEU A 169 26.26 -18.49 13.70
CA LEU A 169 25.32 -19.57 13.43
C LEU A 169 23.91 -19.12 13.80
N VAL A 170 22.99 -19.20 12.84
CA VAL A 170 21.58 -18.86 13.04
C VAL A 170 20.71 -20.03 12.64
N SER A 171 19.90 -20.50 13.58
CA SER A 171 18.89 -21.53 13.29
C SER A 171 17.83 -21.02 12.32
N ARG A 172 17.30 -21.93 11.49
CA ARG A 172 16.23 -21.57 10.56
C ARG A 172 14.97 -21.10 11.27
N GLY A 173 14.61 -21.74 12.39
CA GLY A 173 13.44 -21.36 13.17
C GLY A 173 13.54 -19.98 13.80
N LEU A 174 14.73 -19.47 14.14
CA LEU A 174 14.90 -18.07 14.56
C LEU A 174 14.43 -17.11 13.47
N LEU A 175 14.92 -17.29 12.24
CA LEU A 175 14.57 -16.45 11.10
C LEU A 175 13.08 -16.52 10.78
N GLU A 176 12.50 -17.72 10.84
CA GLU A 176 11.07 -17.92 10.61
C GLU A 176 10.21 -17.25 11.68
N ARG A 177 10.61 -17.32 12.96
CA ARG A 177 9.95 -16.57 14.05
C ARG A 177 10.04 -15.07 13.81
N CYS A 178 11.21 -14.53 13.46
CA CYS A 178 11.37 -13.11 13.13
C CYS A 178 10.42 -12.68 12.01
N VAL A 179 10.36 -13.45 10.92
CA VAL A 179 9.50 -13.15 9.78
C VAL A 179 8.03 -13.24 10.15
N ALA A 180 7.62 -14.24 10.94
CA ALA A 180 6.24 -14.37 11.41
C ALA A 180 5.82 -13.18 12.28
N SER A 181 6.65 -12.80 13.26
CA SER A 181 6.38 -11.64 14.12
C SER A 181 6.34 -10.33 13.33
N LEU A 182 7.15 -10.19 12.28
CA LEU A 182 7.10 -9.03 11.38
C LEU A 182 5.84 -9.02 10.52
N LYS A 183 5.38 -10.17 10.02
CA LYS A 183 4.09 -10.27 9.31
C LYS A 183 2.95 -9.79 10.22
N ASP A 184 2.91 -10.25 11.47
CA ASP A 184 1.90 -9.81 12.44
C ASP A 184 2.03 -8.32 12.78
N LYS A 185 3.26 -7.80 12.84
CA LYS A 185 3.48 -6.37 13.07
C LYS A 185 3.03 -5.53 11.87
N VAL A 186 3.28 -5.98 10.64
CA VAL A 186 2.79 -5.31 9.42
C VAL A 186 1.27 -5.32 9.41
N THR A 187 0.60 -6.46 9.65
CA THR A 187 -0.87 -6.53 9.63
C THR A 187 -1.51 -5.64 10.69
N THR A 188 -0.92 -5.54 11.89
CA THR A 188 -1.42 -4.68 12.97
C THR A 188 -1.17 -3.18 12.75
N GLU A 189 -0.07 -2.80 12.10
CA GLU A 189 0.27 -1.40 11.81
C GLU A 189 -0.35 -0.88 10.50
N THR A 190 -0.67 -1.78 9.56
CA THR A 190 -1.33 -1.45 8.28
C THR A 190 -2.57 -0.57 8.44
N PRO A 191 -3.59 -0.92 9.26
CA PRO A 191 -4.79 -0.09 9.41
C PRO A 191 -4.50 1.27 10.06
N LYS A 192 -3.53 1.35 10.98
CA LYS A 192 -3.17 2.60 11.67
C LYS A 192 -2.49 3.59 10.74
N LYS A 193 -1.62 3.10 9.85
CA LYS A 193 -0.86 3.93 8.92
C LYS A 193 -1.54 4.12 7.57
N ALA A 194 -2.59 3.35 7.25
CA ALA A 194 -3.34 3.45 6.02
C ALA A 194 -3.83 4.88 5.70
N PRO A 195 -4.39 5.68 6.63
CA PRO A 195 -4.82 7.05 6.33
C PRO A 195 -3.67 7.96 5.89
N LEU A 196 -2.51 7.86 6.54
CA LEU A 196 -1.32 8.65 6.24
C LEU A 196 -0.72 8.25 4.88
N ILE A 197 -0.66 6.94 4.61
CA ILE A 197 -0.21 6.35 3.34
C ILE A 197 -1.13 6.84 2.20
N ILE A 198 -2.45 6.72 2.36
CA ILE A 198 -3.43 7.22 1.38
C ILE A 198 -3.27 8.73 1.14
N GLN A 199 -3.13 9.53 2.20
CA GLN A 199 -2.96 10.97 2.09
C GLN A 199 -1.70 11.34 1.30
N ALA A 200 -0.59 10.67 1.56
CA ALA A 200 0.67 10.94 0.86
C ALA A 200 0.67 10.39 -0.59
N LEU A 201 -0.14 9.37 -0.92
CA LEU A 201 -0.37 8.96 -2.31
C LEU A 201 -1.23 9.98 -3.07
N GLY A 202 -2.25 10.56 -2.42
CA GLY A 202 -3.13 11.57 -3.03
C GLY A 202 -2.41 12.88 -3.38
N LYS A 203 -1.33 13.23 -2.69
CA LYS A 203 -0.51 14.43 -2.98
C LYS A 203 0.33 14.33 -4.26
N HIS A 204 0.42 13.14 -4.89
CA HIS A 204 1.22 12.91 -6.09
C HIS A 204 0.43 12.88 -7.41
N ILE A 205 -0.83 13.34 -7.43
CA ILE A 205 -1.57 13.55 -8.67
C ILE A 205 -1.23 14.96 -9.20
N PRO A 206 -0.40 15.14 -10.25
CA PRO A 206 -0.36 16.41 -10.95
C PRO A 206 -1.74 16.66 -11.55
N ALA A 207 -2.34 17.81 -11.26
CA ALA A 207 -3.63 18.21 -11.81
C ALA A 207 -3.61 18.10 -13.35
N SER A 208 -4.16 17.01 -13.88
CA SER A 208 -4.39 16.86 -15.31
C SER A 208 -5.60 17.71 -15.67
N LYS A 209 -5.38 18.76 -16.48
CA LYS A 209 -6.45 19.53 -17.12
C LYS A 209 -7.47 18.59 -17.78
N PRO A 210 -8.78 18.87 -17.71
CA PRO A 210 -9.78 18.05 -18.39
C PRO A 210 -9.59 18.15 -19.90
N ALA A 211 -9.41 17.00 -20.54
CA ALA A 211 -9.50 16.86 -21.98
C ALA A 211 -10.97 16.99 -22.40
N ALA A 212 -11.24 17.86 -23.37
CA ALA A 212 -12.54 17.96 -24.03
C ALA A 212 -12.88 16.60 -24.64
N ALA A 213 -14.00 16.01 -24.21
CA ALA A 213 -14.57 14.82 -24.81
C ALA A 213 -15.55 15.27 -25.90
N ASP A 214 -15.18 15.00 -27.15
CA ASP A 214 -16.08 15.01 -28.30
C ASP A 214 -17.23 14.01 -28.06
N GLU A 215 -18.45 14.52 -28.23
CA GLU A 215 -19.64 13.70 -28.38
C GLU A 215 -19.59 13.01 -29.76
N GLU A 216 -19.49 11.68 -29.78
CA GLU A 216 -19.89 10.91 -30.97
C GLU A 216 -20.98 9.91 -30.57
N GLY A 217 -22.22 10.38 -30.70
CA GLY A 217 -23.43 9.58 -30.59
C GLY A 217 -23.68 8.80 -31.89
N GLY A 218 -23.69 7.47 -31.78
CA GLY A 218 -24.17 6.60 -32.85
C GLY A 218 -25.70 6.62 -32.97
N LYS A 219 -26.21 6.83 -34.19
CA LYS A 219 -27.37 6.10 -34.72
C LYS A 219 -27.47 6.27 -36.23
N GLY A 220 -27.38 5.16 -36.95
CA GLY A 220 -27.62 5.11 -38.38
C GLY A 220 -29.10 5.12 -38.76
N GLY A 221 -29.34 5.27 -40.06
CA GLY A 221 -30.47 4.63 -40.72
C GLY A 221 -31.42 5.52 -41.52
N LYS A 222 -31.23 5.46 -42.85
CA LYS A 222 -32.23 5.60 -43.94
C LYS A 222 -32.68 7.00 -44.38
N GLY A 223 -32.43 7.26 -45.66
CA GLY A 223 -33.53 7.54 -46.58
C GLY A 223 -33.36 8.74 -47.51
N GLY A 224 -32.95 8.48 -48.75
CA GLY A 224 -33.69 8.99 -49.92
C GLY A 224 -33.39 10.39 -50.46
N LYS A 225 -32.66 10.38 -51.59
CA LYS A 225 -32.92 11.11 -52.84
C LYS A 225 -32.94 12.66 -52.87
N ALA A 226 -31.91 13.14 -53.58
CA ALA A 226 -31.99 13.90 -54.84
C ALA A 226 -32.10 15.43 -54.83
N ALA A 227 -31.15 16.00 -55.60
CA ALA A 227 -31.24 17.20 -56.44
C ALA A 227 -31.36 18.56 -55.71
N ALA A 228 -30.77 19.67 -56.15
CA ALA A 228 -29.84 20.03 -57.22
C ALA A 228 -29.47 21.52 -57.00
N SER A 229 -28.55 22.03 -57.83
CA SER A 229 -28.05 23.42 -57.97
C SER A 229 -26.98 23.82 -56.95
N GLY A 230 -25.80 24.36 -57.28
CA GLY A 230 -25.17 24.88 -58.51
C GLY A 230 -24.23 26.01 -58.04
N GLY A 231 -23.03 26.28 -58.54
CA GLY A 231 -22.19 25.71 -59.60
C GLY A 231 -20.82 26.43 -59.60
N GLY A 232 -19.95 26.01 -60.54
CA GLY A 232 -18.74 26.72 -61.01
C GLY A 232 -17.46 26.47 -60.19
N GLY A 233 -16.32 26.03 -60.72
CA GLY A 233 -15.85 25.78 -62.08
C GLY A 233 -14.34 26.03 -62.18
N LYS A 234 -13.63 25.21 -63.00
CA LYS A 234 -12.17 25.14 -63.29
C LYS A 234 -11.33 24.42 -62.24
N GLY A 235 -10.60 23.35 -62.54
CA GLY A 235 -10.01 22.82 -63.78
C GLY A 235 -8.54 22.47 -63.45
N GLY A 236 -7.87 21.41 -63.88
CA GLY A 236 -8.15 20.21 -64.65
C GLY A 236 -6.90 19.32 -64.61
N ARG A 237 -7.01 18.09 -65.16
CA ARG A 237 -5.95 17.10 -65.47
C ARG A 237 -5.14 16.57 -64.26
N GLY A 238 -5.28 15.29 -63.89
CA GLY A 238 -4.86 14.10 -64.63
C GLY A 238 -3.49 13.69 -64.07
N GLY A 239 -3.23 12.50 -63.54
CA GLY A 239 -3.70 11.17 -63.85
C GLY A 239 -2.74 10.15 -63.22
N ASN A 240 -3.32 9.13 -62.59
CA ASN A 240 -2.92 7.72 -62.58
C ASN A 240 -1.57 7.20 -62.01
N GLN A 241 -1.70 5.99 -61.43
CA GLN A 241 -0.71 4.94 -61.08
C GLN A 241 0.03 5.09 -59.73
N LYS A 242 -0.14 4.23 -58.71
CA LYS A 242 -0.10 2.75 -58.58
C LYS A 242 1.33 2.18 -58.60
N GLY A 243 1.81 1.72 -57.43
CA GLY A 243 2.93 0.78 -57.29
C GLY A 243 3.81 1.07 -56.05
N LYS A 244 3.67 0.33 -54.94
CA LYS A 244 4.40 -0.91 -54.56
C LYS A 244 5.86 -0.72 -54.08
N ARG A 245 6.05 -1.04 -52.79
CA ARG A 245 7.09 -1.91 -52.19
C ARG A 245 8.55 -1.43 -52.00
N ARG A 246 8.93 -1.48 -50.70
CA ARG A 246 10.07 -2.22 -50.06
C ARG A 246 11.52 -1.70 -50.14
N GLY A 247 12.21 -1.91 -49.00
CA GLY A 247 13.66 -2.16 -48.84
C GLY A 247 14.41 -0.91 -48.34
N LYS A 248 15.01 -0.84 -47.14
CA LYS A 248 16.07 -1.63 -46.46
C LYS A 248 17.48 -1.42 -47.04
N GLY A 249 18.36 -0.86 -46.21
CA GLY A 249 19.84 -0.80 -46.28
C GLY A 249 20.31 0.45 -45.51
N ARG A 250 21.04 0.39 -44.37
CA ARG A 250 22.47 -0.01 -44.17
C ARG A 250 23.40 0.86 -45.03
N ASP A 251 24.46 1.50 -44.54
CA ASP A 251 25.44 1.17 -43.49
C ASP A 251 26.33 2.42 -43.19
N ASP A 252 27.06 2.39 -42.07
CA ASP A 252 28.47 2.85 -41.83
C ASP A 252 28.84 4.36 -41.98
N ASP A 253 29.80 5.00 -41.30
CA ASP A 253 30.95 4.69 -40.40
C ASP A 253 31.37 6.06 -39.76
N GLU A 254 31.68 6.14 -38.45
CA GLU A 254 33.01 6.23 -37.78
C GLU A 254 33.57 7.65 -37.52
N ASP A 255 34.30 7.74 -36.39
CA ASP A 255 35.29 8.73 -35.89
C ASP A 255 34.80 10.09 -35.33
N GLU A 256 34.97 10.46 -34.05
CA GLU A 256 36.12 10.58 -33.09
C GLU A 256 36.74 12.01 -33.03
N GLU A 257 37.08 12.42 -31.79
CA GLU A 257 37.88 13.59 -31.33
C GLU A 257 37.18 14.99 -31.33
N GLU A 258 36.90 15.64 -30.19
CA GLU A 258 37.71 16.26 -29.12
C GLU A 258 37.95 17.79 -29.29
N GLU A 259 37.99 18.48 -28.14
CA GLU A 259 38.49 19.84 -27.85
C GLU A 259 37.59 21.11 -27.96
N GLU A 260 37.18 21.56 -26.76
CA GLU A 260 37.50 22.83 -26.08
C GLU A 260 37.24 24.24 -26.68
N GLU A 261 36.58 25.04 -25.82
CA GLU A 261 36.67 26.49 -25.57
C GLU A 261 36.54 27.53 -26.72
N LYS A 262 35.46 28.32 -26.67
CA LYS A 262 35.51 29.73 -26.16
C LYS A 262 34.15 30.42 -26.20
N VAL A 263 33.76 30.93 -25.03
CA VAL A 263 32.62 31.81 -24.82
C VAL A 263 33.06 33.26 -25.03
N VAL A 264 32.38 33.98 -25.92
CA VAL A 264 32.37 35.46 -25.95
C VAL A 264 30.91 35.91 -26.02
N GLU A 265 30.51 36.70 -25.02
CA GLU A 265 29.22 37.39 -24.89
C GLU A 265 28.97 38.31 -26.11
N ARG A 266 27.76 38.62 -26.62
CA ARG A 266 26.50 39.07 -26.00
C ARG A 266 25.50 39.46 -27.16
N PRO A 267 24.26 39.96 -26.90
CA PRO A 267 23.00 39.21 -26.88
C PRO A 267 22.04 39.54 -28.04
N SER A 268 21.12 38.63 -28.40
CA SER A 268 19.80 39.04 -28.88
C SER A 268 18.74 37.97 -28.64
N ALA A 269 17.55 38.44 -28.28
CA ALA A 269 16.44 37.66 -27.78
C ALA A 269 15.81 36.75 -28.83
N ARG A 270 15.24 35.62 -28.37
CA ARG A 270 13.91 35.06 -28.73
C ARG A 270 13.97 33.55 -28.97
N GLY A 271 13.37 32.76 -28.07
CA GLY A 271 13.09 31.35 -28.33
C GLY A 271 13.01 30.45 -27.10
N ARG A 272 12.14 30.78 -26.13
CA ARG A 272 11.69 29.84 -25.10
C ARG A 272 11.10 28.60 -25.79
N ASN A 273 11.81 27.48 -25.80
CA ASN A 273 11.27 26.09 -25.88
C ASN A 273 12.39 25.02 -25.86
N ALA A 274 13.32 25.09 -24.91
CA ALA A 274 14.30 24.01 -24.70
C ALA A 274 14.62 23.70 -23.21
N ALA A 275 13.89 24.29 -22.26
CA ALA A 275 14.08 24.03 -20.82
C ALA A 275 13.09 23.01 -20.23
N ALA A 276 12.09 22.56 -20.99
CA ALA A 276 11.10 21.57 -20.53
C ALA A 276 11.51 20.10 -20.75
N ALA A 277 12.50 19.84 -21.62
CA ALA A 277 12.95 18.48 -21.92
C ALA A 277 14.07 17.97 -20.98
N ALA A 278 14.91 18.87 -20.44
CA ALA A 278 16.01 18.50 -19.54
C ALA A 278 15.58 18.41 -18.06
N ALA A 279 14.44 19.01 -17.67
CA ALA A 279 13.87 18.89 -16.33
C ALA A 279 13.06 17.59 -16.11
N SER A 280 12.69 16.88 -17.19
CA SER A 280 11.91 15.63 -17.15
C SER A 280 12.79 14.37 -16.99
N ALA A 281 14.10 14.47 -17.23
CA ALA A 281 15.04 13.35 -17.05
C ALA A 281 15.70 13.32 -15.66
N LYS A 282 15.73 14.45 -14.93
CA LYS A 282 16.38 14.55 -13.61
C LYS A 282 15.46 14.27 -12.41
N SER A 283 14.15 14.09 -12.64
CA SER A 283 13.19 13.66 -11.59
C SER A 283 12.96 12.15 -11.54
N ARG A 284 13.54 11.36 -12.47
CA ARG A 284 13.48 9.89 -12.44
C ARG A 284 14.56 9.22 -11.57
N ALA A 285 15.49 9.99 -11.03
CA ALA A 285 16.59 9.49 -10.20
C ALA A 285 16.55 9.95 -8.73
N ALA A 286 15.54 10.74 -8.33
CA ALA A 286 15.21 10.90 -6.91
C ALA A 286 14.17 9.82 -6.58
N GLY A 287 14.62 8.75 -5.93
CA GLY A 287 13.77 7.63 -5.53
C GLY A 287 12.48 8.14 -4.93
N GLY A 288 11.35 7.83 -5.56
CA GLY A 288 10.05 8.03 -4.95
C GLY A 288 10.10 7.38 -3.59
N VAL A 289 9.83 8.15 -2.53
CA VAL A 289 9.75 7.63 -1.18
C VAL A 289 8.73 6.49 -1.22
N GLN A 290 9.21 5.25 -1.22
CA GLN A 290 8.34 4.10 -1.09
C GLN A 290 7.70 4.27 0.27
N GLN A 291 6.38 4.40 0.29
CA GLN A 291 5.68 4.41 1.55
C GLN A 291 5.88 3.04 2.20
N GLU A 292 6.18 3.04 3.48
CA GLU A 292 6.46 1.85 4.26
C GLU A 292 5.49 1.79 5.43
N VAL A 293 4.91 0.62 5.69
CA VAL A 293 4.10 0.39 6.89
C VAL A 293 5.04 0.22 8.09
N LEU A 294 6.15 -0.49 7.92
CA LEU A 294 7.22 -0.56 8.91
C LEU A 294 8.50 0.01 8.32
N THR A 295 9.02 1.07 8.96
CA THR A 295 10.31 1.66 8.60
C THR A 295 11.48 0.79 9.08
N GLU A 296 12.65 0.97 8.47
CA GLU A 296 13.88 0.31 8.91
C GLU A 296 14.15 0.51 10.41
N ALA A 297 13.95 1.72 10.93
CA ALA A 297 14.15 2.02 12.35
C ALA A 297 13.18 1.24 13.26
N GLU A 298 11.91 1.10 12.86
CA GLU A 298 10.91 0.35 13.62
C GLU A 298 11.21 -1.15 13.63
N VAL A 299 11.68 -1.70 12.50
CA VAL A 299 12.09 -3.11 12.42
C VAL A 299 13.29 -3.37 13.32
N ARG A 300 14.31 -2.51 13.30
CA ARG A 300 15.49 -2.61 14.16
C ARG A 300 15.11 -2.51 15.65
N ALA A 301 14.19 -1.61 15.99
CA ALA A 301 13.66 -1.51 17.36
C ALA A 301 12.92 -2.79 17.79
N CYS A 302 12.13 -3.39 16.89
CA CYS A 302 11.46 -4.68 17.17
C CYS A 302 12.48 -5.80 17.40
N LEU A 303 13.51 -5.90 16.56
CA LEU A 303 14.57 -6.90 16.73
C LEU A 303 15.30 -6.75 18.06
N LYS A 304 15.64 -5.51 18.47
CA LYS A 304 16.26 -5.25 19.77
C LYS A 304 15.33 -5.59 20.94
N GLN A 305 14.03 -5.37 20.79
CA GLN A 305 13.04 -5.73 21.79
C GLN A 305 12.87 -7.25 21.94
N TRP A 306 12.89 -8.00 20.83
CA TRP A 306 12.72 -9.45 20.83
C TRP A 306 13.97 -10.20 21.30
N TYR A 307 15.15 -9.63 21.03
CA TYR A 307 16.45 -10.20 21.35
C TYR A 307 17.29 -9.16 22.10
N GLU A 308 16.87 -8.83 23.32
CA GLU A 308 17.51 -7.79 24.13
C GLU A 308 18.98 -8.11 24.43
N GLU A 309 19.29 -9.38 24.67
CA GLU A 309 20.62 -9.90 24.98
C GLU A 309 21.55 -9.94 23.75
N ALA A 310 21.02 -9.75 22.54
CA ALA A 310 21.82 -9.78 21.33
C ALA A 310 22.63 -8.49 21.12
N GLU A 311 23.85 -8.66 20.62
CA GLU A 311 24.75 -7.57 20.25
C GLU A 311 24.23 -6.80 19.03
N ALA A 312 24.61 -5.52 18.92
CA ALA A 312 24.14 -4.65 17.84
C ALA A 312 24.55 -5.17 16.46
N ASP A 313 25.78 -5.65 16.33
CA ASP A 313 26.32 -6.17 15.06
C ASP A 313 25.53 -7.39 14.58
N PHE A 314 25.16 -8.30 15.48
CA PHE A 314 24.28 -9.43 15.15
C PHE A 314 22.90 -8.98 14.68
N LEU A 315 22.27 -8.02 15.36
CA LEU A 315 20.95 -7.52 14.97
C LEU A 315 20.97 -6.86 13.59
N ASP A 316 22.07 -6.19 13.25
CA ASP A 316 22.32 -5.64 11.92
C ASP A 316 22.42 -6.72 10.85
N VAL A 317 23.17 -7.79 11.13
CA VAL A 317 23.29 -8.97 10.25
C VAL A 317 21.92 -9.63 10.02
N ILE A 318 21.14 -9.83 11.09
CA ILE A 318 19.77 -10.36 10.98
C ILE A 318 18.91 -9.43 10.13
N TYR A 319 18.94 -8.12 10.40
CA TYR A 319 18.18 -7.15 9.61
C TYR A 319 18.53 -7.23 8.12
N GLN A 320 19.81 -7.30 7.75
CA GLN A 320 20.21 -7.46 6.34
C GLN A 320 19.63 -8.72 5.71
N GLN A 321 19.59 -9.83 6.47
CA GLN A 321 19.05 -11.10 6.00
C GLN A 321 17.53 -11.05 5.78
N ILE A 322 16.78 -10.35 6.64
CA ILE A 322 15.31 -10.26 6.55
C ILE A 322 14.81 -9.05 5.74
N ARG A 323 15.67 -8.07 5.46
CA ARG A 323 15.35 -6.86 4.69
C ARG A 323 14.58 -7.11 3.38
N PRO A 324 14.95 -8.06 2.51
CA PRO A 324 14.16 -8.32 1.28
C PRO A 324 12.73 -8.75 1.59
N ILE A 325 12.53 -9.55 2.65
CA ILE A 325 11.20 -10.01 3.09
C ILE A 325 10.39 -8.83 3.64
N VAL A 326 11.00 -7.98 4.47
CA VAL A 326 10.35 -6.77 5.00
C VAL A 326 9.87 -5.86 3.87
N ARG A 327 10.70 -5.66 2.84
CA ARG A 327 10.32 -4.88 1.65
C ARG A 327 9.14 -5.47 0.92
N GLU A 328 9.11 -6.79 0.74
CA GLU A 328 7.99 -7.48 0.10
C GLU A 328 6.70 -7.37 0.92
N LEU A 329 6.80 -7.52 2.25
CA LEU A 329 5.66 -7.33 3.16
C LEU A 329 5.13 -5.90 3.13
N ASN A 330 6.01 -4.90 3.18
CA ASN A 330 5.64 -3.49 3.07
C ASN A 330 4.97 -3.21 1.73
N LYS A 331 5.53 -3.70 0.62
CA LYS A 331 4.96 -3.55 -0.72
C LYS A 331 3.56 -4.16 -0.79
N ALA A 332 3.38 -5.40 -0.35
CA ALA A 332 2.07 -6.07 -0.35
C ALA A 332 1.04 -5.33 0.52
N ALA A 333 1.46 -4.82 1.68
CA ALA A 333 0.58 -4.05 2.56
C ALA A 333 0.14 -2.71 1.92
N VAL A 334 1.06 -1.99 1.28
CA VAL A 334 0.75 -0.74 0.57
C VAL A 334 -0.11 -0.99 -0.66
N GLU A 335 0.16 -2.05 -1.43
CA GLU A 335 -0.70 -2.44 -2.55
C GLU A 335 -2.11 -2.82 -2.08
N SER A 336 -2.25 -3.51 -0.96
CA SER A 336 -3.54 -3.80 -0.33
C SER A 336 -4.27 -2.51 0.09
N ILE A 337 -3.57 -1.56 0.71
CA ILE A 337 -4.13 -0.23 1.05
C ILE A 337 -4.63 0.47 -0.22
N GLN A 338 -3.86 0.45 -1.31
CA GLN A 338 -4.22 1.06 -2.59
C GLN A 338 -5.42 0.37 -3.26
N GLN A 339 -5.46 -0.96 -3.24
CA GLN A 339 -6.57 -1.74 -3.80
C GLN A 339 -7.85 -1.51 -3.00
N ASN A 340 -7.78 -1.48 -1.68
CA ASN A 340 -8.94 -1.20 -0.82
C ASN A 340 -9.43 0.25 -0.98
N ALA A 341 -8.52 1.20 -1.19
CA ALA A 341 -8.88 2.58 -1.52
C ALA A 341 -9.58 2.71 -2.89
N SER A 342 -9.31 1.80 -3.84
CA SER A 342 -9.76 1.93 -5.25
C SER A 342 -10.87 0.97 -5.70
N SER A 343 -11.09 -0.17 -5.04
CA SER A 343 -11.99 -1.23 -5.51
C SER A 343 -13.29 -1.36 -4.70
N GLY A 344 -13.24 -1.30 -3.37
CA GLY A 344 -14.44 -1.32 -2.51
C GLY A 344 -15.29 -0.05 -2.66
N LYS A 345 -14.65 1.11 -2.73
CA LYS A 345 -15.34 2.40 -2.87
C LYS A 345 -16.05 2.57 -4.22
N LYS A 346 -15.61 1.97 -5.34
CA LYS A 346 -16.20 2.28 -6.66
C LYS A 346 -17.63 1.76 -6.85
N LYS A 347 -17.98 0.61 -6.29
CA LYS A 347 -19.35 0.08 -6.38
C LYS A 347 -20.30 0.84 -5.45
N ASP A 348 -19.88 1.06 -4.21
CA ASP A 348 -20.70 1.77 -3.21
C ASP A 348 -20.83 3.25 -3.55
N HIS A 349 -19.75 3.91 -4.00
CA HIS A 349 -19.78 5.31 -4.43
C HIS A 349 -20.68 5.52 -5.65
N LYS A 350 -20.66 4.60 -6.63
CA LYS A 350 -21.56 4.68 -7.78
C LYS A 350 -23.02 4.48 -7.38
N ALA A 351 -23.30 3.60 -6.42
CA ALA A 351 -24.65 3.42 -5.88
C ALA A 351 -25.13 4.68 -5.13
N LEU A 352 -24.27 5.28 -4.29
CA LEU A 352 -24.57 6.54 -3.59
C LEU A 352 -24.75 7.71 -4.57
N GLU A 353 -23.92 7.81 -5.61
CA GLU A 353 -24.07 8.81 -6.68
C GLU A 353 -25.40 8.64 -7.42
N GLN A 354 -25.82 7.40 -7.70
CA GLN A 354 -27.12 7.12 -8.31
C GLN A 354 -28.28 7.51 -7.40
N GLN A 355 -28.21 7.19 -6.10
CA GLN A 355 -29.20 7.61 -5.11
C GLN A 355 -29.30 9.13 -5.03
N PHE A 356 -28.16 9.82 -4.96
CA PHE A 356 -28.12 11.28 -4.95
C PHE A 356 -28.71 11.87 -6.23
N SER A 357 -28.39 11.29 -7.40
CA SER A 357 -28.92 11.73 -8.69
C SER A 357 -30.45 11.63 -8.76
N VAL A 358 -31.04 10.57 -8.19
CA VAL A 358 -32.50 10.42 -8.10
C VAL A 358 -33.10 11.50 -7.20
N LEU A 359 -32.52 11.74 -6.01
CA LEU A 359 -32.98 12.81 -5.11
C LEU A 359 -32.90 14.17 -5.79
N TYR A 360 -31.80 14.48 -6.46
CA TYR A 360 -31.61 15.74 -7.16
C TYR A 360 -32.62 15.95 -8.30
N GLN A 361 -32.90 14.90 -9.08
CA GLN A 361 -33.94 14.94 -10.13
C GLN A 361 -35.33 15.20 -9.54
N ASN A 362 -35.67 14.56 -8.42
CA ASN A 362 -36.93 14.79 -7.73
C ASN A 362 -37.02 16.22 -7.14
N ILE A 363 -35.93 16.75 -6.56
CA ILE A 363 -35.87 18.14 -6.08
C ILE A 363 -36.19 19.10 -7.23
N GLN A 364 -35.54 18.94 -8.39
CA GLN A 364 -35.81 19.76 -9.58
C GLN A 364 -37.25 19.62 -10.08
N LEU A 365 -37.77 18.39 -10.09
CA LEU A 365 -39.13 18.10 -10.53
C LEU A 365 -40.18 18.81 -9.66
N PHE A 366 -40.05 18.72 -8.33
CA PHE A 366 -41.02 19.28 -7.39
C PHE A 366 -40.86 20.78 -7.18
N LEU A 367 -39.64 21.32 -7.31
CA LEU A 367 -39.40 22.77 -7.28
C LEU A 367 -40.19 23.48 -8.38
N ARG A 368 -40.24 22.88 -9.58
CA ARG A 368 -41.02 23.45 -10.69
C ARG A 368 -42.51 23.60 -10.37
N SER A 369 -43.08 22.67 -9.60
CA SER A 369 -44.47 22.79 -9.13
C SER A 369 -44.63 23.94 -8.15
N ALA A 370 -43.66 24.15 -7.26
CA ALA A 370 -43.67 25.31 -6.36
C ALA A 370 -43.53 26.65 -7.14
N GLU A 371 -42.86 26.66 -8.28
CA GLU A 371 -42.73 27.84 -9.15
C GLU A 371 -44.00 28.14 -9.96
N GLU A 372 -44.75 27.11 -10.38
CA GLU A 372 -45.96 27.28 -11.20
C GLU A 372 -47.26 27.47 -10.38
N VAL A 373 -47.26 27.21 -9.07
CA VAL A 373 -48.40 27.48 -8.18
C VAL A 373 -48.62 28.98 -7.99
N THR A 374 -49.87 29.43 -8.17
CA THR A 374 -50.26 30.84 -8.10
C THR A 374 -50.43 31.37 -6.67
N ASP A 375 -50.77 30.52 -5.69
CA ASP A 375 -50.78 30.93 -4.29
C ASP A 375 -49.36 31.17 -3.77
N SER A 376 -49.08 32.37 -3.27
CA SER A 376 -47.77 32.63 -2.65
C SER A 376 -47.58 31.83 -1.36
N ALA A 377 -48.64 31.58 -0.57
CA ALA A 377 -48.55 30.84 0.69
C ALA A 377 -48.40 29.33 0.45
N VAL A 378 -49.10 28.75 -0.53
CA VAL A 378 -48.92 27.34 -0.92
C VAL A 378 -47.55 27.14 -1.57
N SER A 379 -47.15 28.04 -2.46
CA SER A 379 -45.82 28.04 -3.11
C SER A 379 -44.68 28.08 -2.07
N GLU A 380 -44.79 28.91 -1.04
CA GLU A 380 -43.81 28.96 0.06
C GLU A 380 -43.86 27.69 0.94
N ALA A 381 -45.04 27.14 1.19
CA ALA A 381 -45.19 25.88 1.93
C ALA A 381 -44.56 24.69 1.19
N LEU A 382 -44.67 24.62 -0.13
CA LEU A 382 -44.04 23.61 -0.98
C LEU A 382 -42.51 23.71 -0.89
N ARG A 383 -41.94 24.91 -1.06
CA ARG A 383 -40.47 25.13 -0.94
C ARG A 383 -39.94 24.72 0.43
N ARG A 384 -40.61 25.14 1.51
CA ARG A 384 -40.21 24.73 2.88
C ARG A 384 -40.30 23.23 3.09
N HIS A 385 -41.34 22.59 2.56
CA HIS A 385 -41.49 21.15 2.66
C HIS A 385 -40.41 20.40 1.89
N LEU A 386 -40.04 20.89 0.70
CA LEU A 386 -38.93 20.34 -0.09
C LEU A 386 -37.59 20.43 0.65
N LEU A 387 -37.32 21.58 1.29
CA LEU A 387 -36.13 21.78 2.13
C LEU A 387 -36.09 20.79 3.30
N ALA A 388 -37.21 20.63 4.01
CA ALA A 388 -37.32 19.78 5.20
C ALA A 388 -37.32 18.28 4.89
N THR A 389 -37.49 17.88 3.64
CA THR A 389 -37.57 16.48 3.20
C THR A 389 -36.41 16.15 2.26
N LEU A 390 -36.63 16.22 0.94
CA LEU A 390 -35.68 15.76 -0.07
C LEU A 390 -34.35 16.50 -0.03
N CYS A 391 -34.33 17.82 0.21
CA CYS A 391 -33.06 18.54 0.34
C CYS A 391 -32.30 18.14 1.61
N THR A 392 -33.00 17.88 2.71
CA THR A 392 -32.40 17.39 3.96
C THR A 392 -31.81 15.98 3.75
N GLU A 393 -32.55 15.10 3.07
CA GLU A 393 -32.08 13.75 2.73
C GLU A 393 -30.86 13.79 1.80
N ALA A 394 -30.90 14.62 0.75
CA ALA A 394 -29.76 14.84 -0.14
C ALA A 394 -28.54 15.39 0.61
N THR A 395 -28.74 16.28 1.59
CA THR A 395 -27.67 16.80 2.45
C THR A 395 -27.07 15.70 3.33
N ASN A 396 -27.90 14.88 3.97
CA ASN A 396 -27.43 13.76 4.79
C ASN A 396 -26.58 12.80 3.96
N LEU A 397 -27.06 12.43 2.77
CA LEU A 397 -26.34 11.56 1.83
C LEU A 397 -25.01 12.18 1.38
N LEU A 398 -25.00 13.48 1.08
CA LEU A 398 -23.79 14.18 0.67
C LEU A 398 -22.75 14.25 1.79
N VAL A 399 -23.16 14.54 3.03
CA VAL A 399 -22.27 14.53 4.20
C VAL A 399 -21.68 13.13 4.39
N TYR A 400 -22.50 12.09 4.25
CA TYR A 400 -22.03 10.70 4.30
C TYR A 400 -20.98 10.40 3.21
N MET A 401 -21.27 10.76 1.96
CA MET A 401 -20.34 10.59 0.85
C MET A 401 -19.00 11.31 1.10
N MET A 402 -19.04 12.53 1.62
CA MET A 402 -17.85 13.33 1.93
C MET A 402 -17.05 12.73 3.09
N ALA A 403 -17.72 12.21 4.12
CA ALA A 403 -17.07 11.47 5.21
C ALA A 403 -16.30 10.25 4.68
N LEU A 404 -16.93 9.44 3.81
CA LEU A 404 -16.27 8.31 3.17
C LEU A 404 -15.10 8.73 2.26
N HIS A 405 -15.22 9.84 1.55
CA HIS A 405 -14.15 10.38 0.70
C HIS A 405 -12.91 10.73 1.54
N HIS A 406 -13.11 11.35 2.70
CA HIS A 406 -12.04 11.74 3.63
C HIS A 406 -11.59 10.63 4.60
N GLY A 407 -12.12 9.40 4.46
CA GLY A 407 -11.68 8.25 5.25
C GLY A 407 -12.27 8.17 6.66
N VAL A 408 -13.35 8.90 6.93
CA VAL A 408 -14.14 8.78 8.16
C VAL A 408 -15.04 7.54 8.04
N SER A 409 -14.84 6.56 8.92
CA SER A 409 -15.61 5.31 8.92
C SER A 409 -16.92 5.49 9.69
N MET A 410 -18.05 5.34 9.01
CA MET A 410 -19.40 5.40 9.62
C MET A 410 -20.45 4.66 8.77
N GLU A 411 -21.60 4.38 9.39
CA GLU A 411 -22.76 3.78 8.75
C GLU A 411 -23.70 4.90 8.25
N ALA A 412 -24.27 4.76 7.05
CA ALA A 412 -25.11 5.77 6.41
C ALA A 412 -26.35 6.16 7.25
N GLU A 413 -26.89 5.19 8.00
CA GLU A 413 -28.11 5.33 8.81
C GLU A 413 -27.93 6.24 10.04
N LYS A 414 -26.69 6.68 10.32
CA LYS A 414 -26.37 7.51 11.50
C LYS A 414 -26.48 9.01 11.27
N ILE A 415 -26.73 9.47 10.05
CA ILE A 415 -26.86 10.91 9.75
C ILE A 415 -28.32 11.22 9.44
N THR A 416 -29.11 11.40 10.50
CA THR A 416 -30.55 11.70 10.39
C THR A 416 -30.87 13.10 10.93
N THR A 417 -30.12 13.58 11.92
CA THR A 417 -30.37 14.84 12.60
C THR A 417 -29.40 15.95 12.19
N ALA A 418 -29.78 17.20 12.45
CA ALA A 418 -28.91 18.35 12.23
C ALA A 418 -27.66 18.35 13.13
N ASN A 419 -27.75 17.75 14.32
CA ASN A 419 -26.62 17.66 15.25
C ASN A 419 -25.61 16.60 14.78
N GLU A 420 -26.09 15.42 14.37
CA GLU A 420 -25.26 14.38 13.76
C GLU A 420 -24.52 14.91 12.54
N ARG A 421 -25.20 15.63 11.63
CA ARG A 421 -24.55 16.29 10.50
C ARG A 421 -23.39 17.19 10.94
N LYS A 422 -23.60 18.04 11.94
CA LYS A 422 -22.58 18.97 12.44
C LYS A 422 -21.37 18.22 13.05
N GLU A 423 -21.63 17.15 13.78
CA GLU A 423 -20.59 16.32 14.38
C GLU A 423 -19.71 15.66 13.31
N VAL A 424 -20.31 15.12 12.25
CA VAL A 424 -19.56 14.54 11.12
C VAL A 424 -18.79 15.61 10.37
N ILE A 425 -19.40 16.75 10.07
CA ILE A 425 -18.76 17.87 9.37
C ILE A 425 -17.52 18.38 10.14
N ALA A 426 -17.55 18.38 11.47
CA ALA A 426 -16.43 18.81 12.31
C ALA A 426 -15.19 17.89 12.21
N GLN A 427 -15.35 16.66 11.72
CA GLN A 427 -14.25 15.70 11.51
C GLN A 427 -13.59 15.85 10.13
N LEU A 428 -14.15 16.69 9.24
CA LEU A 428 -13.68 16.89 7.88
C LEU A 428 -12.65 18.03 7.80
N PRO A 429 -11.77 18.05 6.77
CA PRO A 429 -10.91 19.20 6.54
C PRO A 429 -11.74 20.47 6.27
N LEU A 430 -11.20 21.63 6.66
CA LEU A 430 -11.87 22.94 6.52
C LEU A 430 -12.37 23.21 5.09
N THR A 431 -11.65 22.72 4.08
CA THR A 431 -12.04 22.87 2.66
C THR A 431 -13.41 22.25 2.37
N ALA A 432 -13.71 21.08 2.94
CA ALA A 432 -14.99 20.39 2.79
C ALA A 432 -16.00 20.81 3.87
N ALA A 433 -15.53 21.06 5.10
CA ALA A 433 -16.39 21.33 6.25
C ALA A 433 -17.15 22.66 6.11
N THR A 434 -16.47 23.72 5.65
CA THR A 434 -17.09 25.04 5.46
C THR A 434 -18.25 25.03 4.47
N PRO A 435 -18.11 24.53 3.24
CA PRO A 435 -19.22 24.51 2.28
C PRO A 435 -20.33 23.52 2.69
N LEU A 436 -20.03 22.40 3.34
CA LEU A 436 -21.07 21.50 3.88
C LEU A 436 -21.88 22.14 5.02
N ALA A 437 -21.23 22.93 5.88
CA ALA A 437 -21.92 23.70 6.92
C ALA A 437 -22.86 24.75 6.30
N ALA A 438 -22.40 25.46 5.27
CA ALA A 438 -23.21 26.43 4.53
C ALA A 438 -24.43 25.76 3.85
N LEU A 439 -24.23 24.59 3.23
CA LEU A 439 -25.33 23.78 2.68
C LEU A 439 -26.33 23.38 3.78
N GLY A 440 -25.85 22.89 4.92
CA GLY A 440 -26.70 22.52 6.06
C GLY A 440 -27.47 23.70 6.67
N ASP A 441 -26.94 24.91 6.59
CA ASP A 441 -27.60 26.13 7.04
C ASP A 441 -28.68 26.61 6.07
N SER A 442 -28.48 26.42 4.77
CA SER A 442 -29.48 26.75 3.74
C SER A 442 -30.79 25.98 3.89
N LEU A 443 -30.78 24.79 4.52
CA LEU A 443 -31.99 24.00 4.82
C LEU A 443 -33.00 24.72 5.72
N ARG A 444 -32.56 25.72 6.48
CA ARG A 444 -33.44 26.52 7.38
C ARG A 444 -33.98 27.78 6.69
N GLY A 445 -33.57 28.04 5.45
CA GLY A 445 -34.01 29.20 4.67
C GLY A 445 -35.45 29.11 4.18
N SER A 446 -35.91 30.17 3.52
CA SER A 446 -37.22 30.25 2.87
C SER A 446 -37.20 29.83 1.38
N GLY A 447 -36.02 29.77 0.76
CA GLY A 447 -35.84 29.50 -0.67
C GLY A 447 -34.97 28.27 -0.93
N VAL A 448 -35.38 27.45 -1.90
CA VAL A 448 -34.63 26.28 -2.39
C VAL A 448 -33.44 26.72 -3.26
N GLU A 449 -33.50 27.94 -3.78
CA GLU A 449 -32.54 28.53 -4.69
C GLU A 449 -31.16 28.70 -4.03
N GLU A 450 -31.12 29.14 -2.76
CA GLU A 450 -29.86 29.23 -2.00
C GLU A 450 -29.29 27.84 -1.72
N PHE A 451 -30.14 26.85 -1.42
CA PHE A 451 -29.72 25.46 -1.25
C PHE A 451 -29.07 24.91 -2.53
N LEU A 452 -29.68 25.13 -3.70
CA LEU A 452 -29.14 24.67 -4.98
C LEU A 452 -27.81 25.33 -5.31
N LYS A 453 -27.65 26.62 -4.98
CA LYS A 453 -26.38 27.35 -5.17
C LYS A 453 -25.26 26.80 -4.28
N GLN A 454 -25.55 26.50 -3.01
CA GLN A 454 -24.57 25.88 -2.11
C GLN A 454 -24.25 24.44 -2.53
N LEU A 455 -25.22 23.72 -3.11
CA LEU A 455 -24.98 22.38 -3.62
C LEU A 455 -24.11 22.40 -4.88
N GLU A 456 -24.30 23.38 -5.77
CA GLU A 456 -23.51 23.54 -6.99
C GLU A 456 -22.03 23.82 -6.67
N SER A 457 -21.75 24.66 -5.67
CA SER A 457 -20.37 24.94 -5.24
C SER A 457 -19.65 23.72 -4.65
N LEU A 458 -20.39 22.73 -4.13
CA LEU A 458 -19.88 21.47 -3.59
C LEU A 458 -19.70 20.37 -4.64
N SER A 459 -20.29 20.53 -5.83
CA SER A 459 -20.41 19.45 -6.80
C SER A 459 -19.06 18.89 -7.28
N GLU A 460 -18.07 19.75 -7.52
CA GLU A 460 -16.73 19.33 -7.94
C GLU A 460 -15.99 18.56 -6.83
N GLU A 461 -16.01 19.06 -5.60
CA GLU A 461 -15.32 18.43 -4.47
C GLU A 461 -15.98 17.09 -4.09
N ALA A 462 -17.31 17.02 -4.21
CA ALA A 462 -18.08 15.80 -3.99
C ALA A 462 -18.11 14.83 -5.19
N GLN A 463 -17.46 15.18 -6.30
CA GLN A 463 -17.45 14.39 -7.55
C GLN A 463 -18.85 14.09 -8.10
N LEU A 464 -19.79 15.02 -7.91
CA LEU A 464 -21.18 14.90 -8.35
C LEU A 464 -21.42 15.54 -9.70
N HIS A 465 -22.10 14.81 -10.59
CA HIS A 465 -22.56 15.34 -11.88
C HIS A 465 -23.97 15.90 -11.77
N LEU A 466 -24.10 17.17 -11.37
CA LEU A 466 -25.38 17.87 -11.31
C LEU A 466 -25.86 18.20 -12.72
N LYS A 467 -26.86 17.47 -13.22
CA LYS A 467 -27.44 17.70 -14.55
C LYS A 467 -28.84 18.30 -14.42
N PRO A 468 -29.17 19.37 -15.17
CA PRO A 468 -30.54 19.88 -15.21
C PRO A 468 -31.50 18.82 -15.75
N LEU A 469 -32.69 18.76 -15.18
CA LEU A 469 -33.73 17.83 -15.62
C LEU A 469 -34.27 18.24 -17.00
N ASP A 470 -34.05 17.40 -18.02
CA ASP A 470 -34.54 17.68 -19.36
C ASP A 470 -36.07 17.47 -19.48
N LYS A 471 -36.70 18.16 -20.43
CA LYS A 471 -38.16 18.12 -20.61
C LYS A 471 -38.72 16.72 -20.87
N LYS A 472 -37.96 15.80 -21.49
CA LYS A 472 -38.43 14.43 -21.77
C LYS A 472 -38.42 13.61 -20.48
N LYS A 473 -37.31 13.63 -19.74
CA LYS A 473 -37.21 12.97 -18.43
C LYS A 473 -38.21 13.53 -17.43
N GLN A 474 -38.43 14.84 -17.44
CA GLN A 474 -39.42 15.45 -16.57
C GLN A 474 -40.82 14.89 -16.82
N ARG A 475 -41.29 14.88 -18.08
CA ARG A 475 -42.59 14.29 -18.43
C ARG A 475 -42.69 12.82 -18.04
N LEU A 476 -41.61 12.07 -18.26
CA LEU A 476 -41.55 10.66 -17.88
C LEU A 476 -41.68 10.49 -16.36
N LEU A 477 -40.89 11.22 -15.56
CA LEU A 477 -40.94 11.16 -14.10
C LEU A 477 -42.30 11.60 -13.55
N THR A 478 -42.88 12.69 -14.07
CA THR A 478 -44.23 13.11 -13.67
C THR A 478 -45.26 12.03 -13.93
N HIS A 479 -45.20 11.38 -15.10
CA HIS A 479 -46.09 10.29 -15.43
C HIS A 479 -45.88 9.06 -14.53
N THR A 480 -44.62 8.69 -14.24
CA THR A 480 -44.29 7.59 -13.32
C THR A 480 -44.84 7.87 -11.91
N HIS A 481 -44.50 9.02 -11.32
CA HIS A 481 -45.02 9.43 -10.00
C HIS A 481 -46.54 9.41 -9.95
N LYS A 482 -47.22 9.92 -10.99
CA LYS A 482 -48.68 9.89 -11.07
C LYS A 482 -49.23 8.45 -11.02
N LEU A 483 -48.63 7.52 -11.76
CA LEU A 483 -49.06 6.12 -11.75
C LEU A 483 -48.82 5.46 -10.40
N ASP A 484 -47.64 5.68 -9.81
CA ASP A 484 -47.28 5.12 -8.50
C ASP A 484 -48.24 5.61 -7.41
N PHE A 485 -48.55 6.92 -7.38
CA PHE A 485 -49.52 7.47 -6.42
C PHE A 485 -50.95 7.02 -6.69
N LEU A 486 -51.32 6.78 -7.96
CA LEU A 486 -52.64 6.24 -8.30
C LEU A 486 -52.78 4.78 -7.87
N GLU A 487 -51.71 3.99 -7.93
CA GLU A 487 -51.66 2.63 -7.38
C GLU A 487 -51.78 2.65 -5.85
N GLN A 488 -50.96 3.48 -5.18
CA GLN A 488 -51.06 3.68 -3.72
C GLN A 488 -52.46 4.14 -3.30
N LEU A 489 -53.11 5.02 -4.08
CA LEU A 489 -54.46 5.51 -3.80
C LEU A 489 -55.52 4.39 -3.88
N LYS A 490 -55.32 3.38 -4.72
CA LYS A 490 -56.25 2.24 -4.78
C LYS A 490 -56.20 1.41 -3.50
N GLU A 491 -54.99 1.22 -2.96
CA GLU A 491 -54.76 0.32 -1.82
C GLU A 491 -54.96 1.00 -0.46
N VAL A 492 -54.72 2.30 -0.36
CA VAL A 492 -54.76 3.03 0.93
C VAL A 492 -56.12 2.96 1.61
N THR A 493 -56.17 2.64 2.90
CA THR A 493 -57.42 2.63 3.67
C THR A 493 -57.57 3.87 4.56
N GLU A 494 -56.46 4.52 4.91
CA GLU A 494 -56.46 5.68 5.81
C GLU A 494 -57.03 6.93 5.12
N PRO A 495 -58.11 7.54 5.66
CA PRO A 495 -58.74 8.70 5.05
C PRO A 495 -57.81 9.91 4.80
N PRO A 496 -56.92 10.33 5.75
CA PRO A 496 -56.03 11.46 5.53
C PRO A 496 -55.02 11.22 4.40
N LEU A 497 -54.47 10.00 4.31
CA LEU A 497 -53.51 9.63 3.26
C LEU A 497 -54.22 9.48 1.91
N ALA A 498 -55.43 8.91 1.88
CA ALA A 498 -56.26 8.85 0.68
C ALA A 498 -56.57 10.25 0.13
N PHE A 499 -56.94 11.19 1.01
CA PHE A 499 -57.17 12.59 0.65
C PHE A 499 -55.91 13.27 0.10
N HIS A 500 -54.76 13.02 0.73
CA HIS A 500 -53.48 13.54 0.26
C HIS A 500 -53.09 12.99 -1.12
N LEU A 501 -53.13 11.67 -1.29
CA LEU A 501 -52.82 11.00 -2.56
C LEU A 501 -53.78 11.42 -3.68
N ALA A 502 -55.08 11.58 -3.37
CA ALA A 502 -56.06 12.13 -4.30
C ALA A 502 -55.64 13.52 -4.80
N ALA A 503 -55.24 14.43 -3.91
CA ALA A 503 -54.80 15.76 -4.31
C ALA A 503 -53.54 15.74 -5.19
N VAL A 504 -52.56 14.90 -4.87
CA VAL A 504 -51.32 14.75 -5.68
C VAL A 504 -51.63 14.20 -7.07
N VAL A 505 -52.49 13.17 -7.17
CA VAL A 505 -52.91 12.57 -8.45
C VAL A 505 -53.72 13.56 -9.29
N LEU A 506 -54.66 14.29 -8.69
CA LEU A 506 -55.45 15.30 -9.37
C LEU A 506 -54.58 16.45 -9.88
N TYR A 507 -53.63 16.94 -9.07
CA TYR A 507 -52.70 17.98 -9.48
C TYR A 507 -51.86 17.55 -10.69
N ALA A 508 -51.30 16.35 -10.63
CA ALA A 508 -50.56 15.78 -11.76
C ALA A 508 -51.43 15.60 -13.01
N GLN A 509 -52.70 15.25 -12.85
CA GLN A 509 -53.64 15.08 -13.96
C GLN A 509 -54.04 16.41 -14.61
N VAL A 510 -54.27 17.46 -13.82
CA VAL A 510 -54.72 18.76 -14.32
C VAL A 510 -53.56 19.52 -14.97
N PHE A 511 -52.46 19.69 -14.24
CA PHE A 511 -51.35 20.58 -14.64
C PHE A 511 -50.16 19.86 -15.26
N ASN A 512 -50.13 18.52 -15.26
CA ASN A 512 -48.99 17.73 -15.74
C ASN A 512 -47.68 18.09 -14.99
N LEU A 513 -47.80 18.26 -13.67
CA LEU A 513 -46.72 18.58 -12.74
C LEU A 513 -46.77 17.62 -11.55
N ALA A 514 -45.61 17.15 -11.09
CA ALA A 514 -45.56 16.27 -9.92
C ALA A 514 -45.57 17.11 -8.65
N LEU A 515 -46.34 16.71 -7.63
CA LEU A 515 -46.54 17.51 -6.43
C LEU A 515 -45.91 16.84 -5.21
N HIS A 516 -45.15 17.62 -4.43
CA HIS A 516 -44.63 17.22 -3.12
C HIS A 516 -45.04 18.27 -2.08
N ILE A 517 -46.12 17.98 -1.33
CA ILE A 517 -46.84 18.97 -0.52
C ILE A 517 -47.02 18.51 0.93
N PRO A 518 -46.91 19.40 1.94
CA PRO A 518 -47.27 19.03 3.30
C PRO A 518 -48.80 18.92 3.43
N GLY A 519 -49.30 17.92 4.16
CA GLY A 519 -50.74 17.65 4.30
C GLY A 519 -51.60 18.86 4.66
N ARG A 520 -51.09 19.76 5.52
CA ARG A 520 -51.79 21.01 5.94
C ARG A 520 -52.10 21.98 4.80
N SER A 521 -51.35 21.92 3.70
CA SER A 521 -51.50 22.81 2.56
C SER A 521 -52.37 22.22 1.46
N VAL A 522 -52.75 20.94 1.57
CA VAL A 522 -53.60 20.24 0.58
C VAL A 522 -54.95 20.93 0.39
N PRO A 523 -55.70 21.33 1.44
CA PRO A 523 -56.99 21.99 1.26
C PRO A 523 -56.90 23.31 0.47
N ALA A 524 -55.87 24.12 0.76
CA ALA A 524 -55.64 25.38 0.08
C ALA A 524 -55.34 25.14 -1.40
N LEU A 525 -54.48 24.16 -1.71
CA LEU A 525 -54.19 23.79 -3.10
C LEU A 525 -55.45 23.31 -3.84
N LEU A 526 -56.24 22.42 -3.25
CA LEU A 526 -57.46 21.90 -3.89
C LEU A 526 -58.48 22.99 -4.18
N ALA A 527 -58.61 24.00 -3.31
CA ALA A 527 -59.47 25.15 -3.55
C ALA A 527 -59.07 25.92 -4.82
N GLN A 528 -57.77 26.01 -5.12
CA GLN A 528 -57.28 26.66 -6.35
C GLN A 528 -57.54 25.83 -7.60
N MET A 529 -57.68 24.51 -7.43
CA MET A 529 -57.94 23.59 -8.52
C MET A 529 -59.42 23.40 -8.83
N ALA A 530 -60.31 23.93 -7.99
CA ALA A 530 -61.74 23.65 -8.05
C ALA A 530 -62.33 23.90 -9.45
N ASP A 531 -61.92 24.97 -10.13
CA ASP A 531 -62.38 25.33 -11.47
C ASP A 531 -61.96 24.35 -12.58
N HIS A 532 -60.99 23.47 -12.30
CA HIS A 532 -60.49 22.46 -13.23
C HIS A 532 -61.03 21.05 -12.95
N LEU A 533 -61.85 20.89 -11.92
CA LEU A 533 -62.37 19.61 -11.46
C LEU A 533 -63.90 19.54 -11.61
N PRO A 534 -64.47 18.33 -11.76
CA PRO A 534 -65.93 18.14 -11.74
C PRO A 534 -66.55 18.62 -10.43
N ALA A 535 -67.73 19.27 -10.49
CA ALA A 535 -68.37 19.88 -9.33
C ALA A 535 -68.67 18.87 -8.19
N ASP A 536 -69.06 17.65 -8.55
CA ASP A 536 -69.33 16.54 -7.62
C ASP A 536 -68.06 16.01 -6.93
N LEU A 537 -66.90 16.14 -7.58
CA LEU A 537 -65.61 15.81 -6.98
C LEU A 537 -65.12 16.95 -6.08
N VAL A 538 -65.32 18.21 -6.48
CA VAL A 538 -65.00 19.38 -5.65
C VAL A 538 -65.80 19.39 -4.36
N GLU A 539 -67.10 19.09 -4.45
CA GLU A 539 -67.97 18.98 -3.27
C GLU A 539 -67.48 17.87 -2.31
N GLU A 540 -67.14 16.70 -2.85
CA GLU A 540 -66.60 15.58 -2.05
C GLU A 540 -65.29 15.95 -1.34
N LEU A 541 -64.35 16.55 -2.07
CA LEU A 541 -63.06 16.97 -1.52
C LEU A 541 -63.22 18.06 -0.44
N THR A 542 -64.19 18.97 -0.62
CA THR A 542 -64.46 20.05 0.34
C THR A 542 -65.05 19.47 1.63
N GLN A 543 -66.04 18.58 1.54
CA GLN A 543 -66.63 17.93 2.70
C GLN A 543 -65.62 17.06 3.45
N LEU A 544 -64.79 16.28 2.74
CA LEU A 544 -63.72 15.48 3.36
C LEU A 544 -62.67 16.36 4.05
N SER A 545 -62.30 17.48 3.44
CA SER A 545 -61.40 18.47 4.05
C SER A 545 -61.95 19.03 5.36
N GLU A 546 -63.25 19.30 5.44
CA GLU A 546 -63.91 19.76 6.68
C GLU A 546 -63.95 18.68 7.76
N LEU A 547 -64.31 17.44 7.40
CA LEU A 547 -64.34 16.31 8.33
C LEU A 547 -62.94 16.04 8.91
N LEU A 548 -61.90 16.05 8.06
CA LEU A 548 -60.50 15.90 8.47
C LEU A 548 -60.05 17.02 9.42
N LYS A 549 -60.48 18.27 9.17
CA LYS A 549 -60.17 19.40 10.06
C LYS A 549 -60.85 19.28 11.43
N LYS A 550 -62.06 18.72 11.48
CA LYS A 550 -62.82 18.51 12.73
C LYS A 550 -62.39 17.24 13.49
N GLY A 551 -61.61 16.36 12.85
CA GLY A 551 -61.22 15.06 13.42
C GLY A 551 -62.39 14.08 13.53
N GLU A 552 -63.42 14.27 12.69
CA GLU A 552 -64.60 13.40 12.66
C GLU A 552 -64.26 12.06 11.97
N PRO A 553 -64.86 10.94 12.42
CA PRO A 553 -64.65 9.65 11.79
C PRO A 553 -65.18 9.68 10.34
N ILE A 554 -64.35 9.21 9.40
CA ILE A 554 -64.71 9.12 7.98
C ILE A 554 -65.01 7.66 7.66
N GLU A 555 -66.22 7.39 7.17
CA GLU A 555 -66.65 6.05 6.79
C GLU A 555 -65.83 5.51 5.61
N ALA A 556 -65.52 4.21 5.64
CA ALA A 556 -64.71 3.54 4.62
C ALA A 556 -65.34 3.65 3.21
N GLU A 557 -66.68 3.58 3.12
CA GLU A 557 -67.42 3.73 1.86
C GLU A 557 -67.16 5.09 1.21
N ARG A 558 -66.98 6.14 2.02
CA ARG A 558 -66.69 7.48 1.53
C ARG A 558 -65.27 7.61 0.98
N VAL A 559 -64.31 6.92 1.59
CA VAL A 559 -62.93 6.81 1.09
C VAL A 559 -62.92 6.07 -0.25
N GLU A 560 -63.63 4.94 -0.36
CA GLU A 560 -63.76 4.19 -1.61
C GLU A 560 -64.46 5.02 -2.70
N GLY A 561 -65.48 5.79 -2.35
CA GLY A 561 -66.13 6.74 -3.25
C GLY A 561 -65.17 7.80 -3.80
N LEU A 562 -64.33 8.40 -2.95
CA LEU A 562 -63.29 9.33 -3.38
C LEU A 562 -62.31 8.65 -4.35
N LYS A 563 -61.81 7.46 -4.01
CA LYS A 563 -60.88 6.70 -4.86
C LYS A 563 -61.48 6.46 -6.23
N ALA A 564 -62.72 5.99 -6.30
CA ALA A 564 -63.41 5.70 -7.56
C ALA A 564 -63.50 6.95 -8.44
N LYS A 565 -63.96 8.08 -7.89
CA LYS A 565 -64.07 9.36 -8.61
C LYS A 565 -62.70 9.85 -9.13
N VAL A 566 -61.66 9.75 -8.31
CA VAL A 566 -60.30 10.19 -8.71
C VAL A 566 -59.71 9.28 -9.79
N VAL A 567 -59.88 7.95 -9.67
CA VAL A 567 -59.42 6.98 -10.67
C VAL A 567 -60.15 7.19 -12.00
N GLU A 568 -61.46 7.40 -11.95
CA GLU A 568 -62.27 7.72 -13.13
C GLU A 568 -61.75 8.99 -13.80
N PHE A 569 -61.62 10.10 -13.07
CA PHE A 569 -61.10 11.36 -13.60
C PHE A 569 -59.66 11.23 -14.17
N ALA A 570 -58.82 10.43 -13.52
CA ALA A 570 -57.46 10.16 -13.98
C ALA A 570 -57.43 9.33 -15.28
N SER A 571 -58.48 8.55 -15.55
CA SER A 571 -58.63 7.71 -16.75
C SER A 571 -59.24 8.46 -17.95
N VAL A 572 -60.17 9.38 -17.73
CA VAL A 572 -60.94 10.08 -18.79
C VAL A 572 -60.07 10.97 -19.69
N LYS A 573 -59.02 11.60 -19.18
CA LYS A 573 -58.16 12.49 -20.00
C LYS A 573 -57.31 11.73 -21.03
N LYS A 574 -57.19 10.39 -20.91
CA LYS A 574 -56.49 9.53 -21.88
C LYS A 574 -57.17 9.48 -23.25
N GLU A 575 -58.44 9.91 -23.34
CA GLU A 575 -59.21 9.98 -24.59
C GLU A 575 -59.18 11.36 -25.28
N ARG A 576 -58.78 12.43 -24.58
CA ARG A 576 -58.70 13.79 -25.17
C ARG A 576 -57.34 14.12 -25.80
N GLU A 577 -56.33 13.28 -25.58
CA GLU A 577 -54.97 13.44 -26.12
C GLU A 577 -54.63 12.44 -27.26
N LYS A 578 -55.62 11.67 -27.73
CA LYS A 578 -55.60 10.99 -29.03
C LYS A 578 -56.36 11.83 -30.05
#